data_AF-A0A381VVT2-F1
#
_entry.id   AF-A0A381VVT2-F1
#
_cell.length_a   1.000
_cell.length_b   1.000
_cell.length_c   1.000
_cell.angle_alpha   90.00
_cell.angle_beta   90.00
_cell.angle_gamma   90.00
#
_symmetry.space_group_name_H-M   'P 1'
#
loop_
_entity.id
_entity.type
_entity.pdbx_description
1 polymer ?
#
loop_
_entity_poly.entity_id
_entity_poly.type
_entity_poly.pdbx_seq_one_letter_code
_entity_poly.pdbx_strand_id
1 'polypeptide(L)'
;MDFRKILTVFLSVFVLLAARPGFAADVNELERRLDIVSEELDKMKNSSGGSGIAHRTSVHGYGEIHWIDDPDGDYTVDQHRFVIGVHSEITDWIHLNAEIDFEHAAQELEFEFGHLDFLVSNALNFRAGTMLMPMGNLNEFHEPNNF
;
A
#
# COMPACT_ATOMS: atom_id res chain seq x y z
N MET A 1 19.34 57.64 21.99
CA MET A 1 18.68 56.36 21.59
C MET A 1 17.45 56.71 20.76
N ASP A 2 17.35 56.21 19.52
CA ASP A 2 16.30 56.61 18.57
C ASP A 2 14.93 56.04 18.96
N PHE A 3 14.00 56.90 19.38
CA PHE A 3 12.63 56.55 19.76
C PHE A 3 11.88 55.73 18.69
N ARG A 4 12.20 55.98 17.41
CA ARG A 4 11.65 55.25 16.25
C ARG A 4 12.03 53.76 16.24
N LYS A 5 13.23 53.42 16.73
CA LYS A 5 13.71 52.02 16.82
C LYS A 5 13.02 51.28 17.97
N ILE A 6 12.75 51.96 19.08
CA ILE A 6 12.02 51.37 20.23
C ILE A 6 10.57 51.06 19.83
N LEU A 7 9.92 51.97 19.11
CA LEU A 7 8.54 51.78 18.65
C LEU A 7 8.40 50.61 17.66
N THR A 8 9.36 50.46 16.74
CA THR A 8 9.37 49.35 15.76
C THR A 8 9.64 48.00 16.41
N VAL A 9 10.51 47.96 17.42
CA VAL A 9 10.73 46.74 18.22
C VAL A 9 9.48 46.36 19.00
N PHE A 10 8.80 47.33 19.64
CA PHE A 10 7.55 47.03 20.35
C PHE A 10 6.43 46.55 19.42
N LEU A 11 6.29 47.17 18.25
CA LEU A 11 5.27 46.80 17.27
C LEU A 11 5.52 45.39 16.70
N SER A 12 6.78 45.05 16.40
CA SER A 12 7.15 43.71 15.91
C SER A 12 6.95 42.61 16.94
N VAL A 13 7.28 42.88 18.22
CA VAL A 13 6.99 41.97 19.33
C VAL A 13 5.48 41.79 19.52
N PHE A 14 4.69 42.86 19.39
CA PHE A 14 3.23 42.77 19.48
C PHE A 14 2.62 41.97 18.33
N VAL A 15 3.11 42.12 17.10
CA VAL A 15 2.67 41.33 15.94
C VAL A 15 3.04 39.85 16.10
N LEU A 16 4.21 39.55 16.66
CA LEU A 16 4.63 38.18 16.97
C LEU A 16 3.79 37.54 18.09
N LEU A 17 3.37 38.33 19.09
CA LEU A 17 2.47 37.87 20.17
C LEU A 17 1.00 37.79 19.71
N ALA A 18 0.59 38.60 18.74
CA ALA A 18 -0.76 38.59 18.16
C ALA A 18 -0.92 37.57 17.02
N ALA A 19 0.18 36.98 16.54
CA ALA A 19 0.17 35.87 15.61
C ALA A 19 -0.42 34.63 16.30
N ARG A 20 -1.74 34.45 16.20
CA ARG A 20 -2.38 33.21 16.60
C ARG A 20 -1.89 32.09 15.68
N PRO A 21 -1.47 30.93 16.21
CA PRO A 21 -1.21 29.76 15.37
C PRO A 21 -2.52 29.35 14.71
N GLY A 22 -2.65 29.62 13.43
CA GLY A 22 -3.83 29.32 12.63
C GLY A 22 -3.88 27.86 12.24
N PHE A 23 -3.97 26.92 13.19
CA PHE A 23 -4.44 25.54 13.03
C PHE A 23 -4.73 24.97 14.42
N ALA A 24 -5.83 25.40 15.03
CA ALA A 24 -6.38 24.71 16.20
C ALA A 24 -7.47 23.77 15.71
N ALA A 25 -7.08 22.58 15.24
CA ALA A 25 -7.98 21.44 15.39
C ALA A 25 -8.17 21.25 16.91
N ASP A 26 -9.39 21.39 17.39
CA ASP A 26 -9.71 21.22 18.81
C ASP A 26 -9.23 19.82 19.26
N VAL A 27 -8.54 19.75 20.39
CA VAL A 27 -7.98 18.49 20.92
C VAL A 27 -9.08 17.44 21.14
N ASN A 28 -10.30 17.89 21.47
CA ASN A 28 -11.47 17.01 21.62
C ASN A 28 -11.89 16.36 20.29
N GLU A 29 -11.77 17.08 19.17
CA GLU A 29 -12.11 16.53 17.85
C GLU A 29 -11.03 15.55 17.38
N LEU A 30 -9.78 15.77 17.77
CA LEU A 30 -8.70 14.81 17.49
C LEU A 30 -8.86 13.52 18.30
N GLU A 31 -9.19 13.63 19.59
CA GLU A 31 -9.52 12.49 20.45
C GLU A 31 -10.72 11.71 19.90
N ARG A 32 -11.79 12.40 19.49
CA ARG A 32 -12.97 11.78 18.87
C ARG A 32 -12.63 11.01 17.61
N ARG A 33 -11.74 11.54 16.76
CA ARG A 33 -11.27 10.84 15.55
C ARG A 33 -10.42 9.62 15.91
N LEU A 34 -9.56 9.73 16.92
CA LEU A 34 -8.77 8.62 17.43
C LEU A 34 -9.64 7.48 17.96
N ASP A 35 -10.69 7.80 18.71
CA ASP A 35 -11.65 6.83 19.24
C ASP A 35 -12.41 6.14 18.10
N ILE A 36 -12.90 6.90 17.11
CA ILE A 36 -13.59 6.32 15.94
C ILE A 36 -12.67 5.39 15.16
N VAL A 37 -11.43 5.81 14.89
CA VAL A 37 -10.44 4.98 14.18
C VAL A 37 -10.10 3.72 14.99
N SER A 38 -9.97 3.85 16.32
CA SER A 38 -9.71 2.70 17.19
C SER A 38 -10.89 1.72 17.22
N GLU A 39 -12.12 2.23 17.26
CA GLU A 39 -13.32 1.41 17.22
C GLU A 39 -13.51 0.72 15.85
N GLU A 40 -13.22 1.41 14.75
CA GLU A 40 -13.19 0.81 13.41
C GLU A 40 -12.10 -0.27 13.28
N LEU A 41 -10.91 -0.02 13.84
CA LEU A 41 -9.83 -1.02 13.91
C LEU A 41 -10.25 -2.26 14.71
N ASP A 42 -10.86 -2.08 15.89
CA ASP A 42 -11.35 -3.19 16.70
C ASP A 42 -12.51 -3.93 16.02
N LYS A 43 -13.37 -3.22 15.29
CA LYS A 43 -14.43 -3.84 14.48
C LYS A 43 -13.86 -4.62 13.30
N MET A 44 -12.85 -4.12 12.58
CA MET A 44 -12.17 -4.87 11.52
C MET A 44 -11.44 -6.11 12.07
N LYS A 45 -10.79 -5.96 13.23
CA LYS A 45 -10.11 -7.05 13.92
C LYS A 45 -11.09 -8.11 14.40
N ASN A 46 -12.29 -7.74 14.85
CA ASN A 46 -13.30 -8.66 15.35
C ASN A 46 -14.27 -9.20 14.27
N SER A 47 -14.52 -8.47 13.17
CA SER A 47 -15.36 -8.93 12.05
C SER A 47 -14.67 -10.01 11.20
N SER A 48 -13.34 -10.12 11.31
CA SER A 48 -12.53 -11.19 10.73
C SER A 48 -12.29 -12.35 11.69
N GLY A 49 -13.25 -12.63 12.60
CA GLY A 49 -13.20 -13.54 13.76
C GLY A 49 -12.77 -15.01 13.55
N GLY A 50 -11.60 -15.22 12.97
CA GLY A 50 -10.88 -16.49 12.88
C GLY A 50 -9.49 -16.31 13.48
N SER A 51 -9.32 -16.75 14.74
CA SER A 51 -7.99 -16.96 15.30
C SER A 51 -7.32 -18.10 14.52
N GLY A 52 -6.32 -17.78 13.69
CA GLY A 52 -5.62 -18.75 12.86
C GLY A 52 -5.03 -18.15 11.58
N ILE A 53 -4.46 -19.00 10.74
CA ILE A 53 -3.79 -18.63 9.47
C ILE A 53 -4.66 -17.76 8.55
N ALA A 54 -5.99 -17.87 8.64
CA ALA A 54 -6.94 -17.10 7.85
C ALA A 54 -6.86 -15.57 8.10
N HIS A 55 -6.57 -15.13 9.33
CA HIS A 55 -6.37 -13.70 9.63
C HIS A 55 -4.98 -13.20 9.22
N ARG A 56 -4.04 -14.12 9.06
CA ARG A 56 -2.65 -13.87 8.66
C ARG A 56 -2.41 -14.05 7.17
N THR A 57 -3.48 -14.27 6.42
CA THR A 57 -3.45 -14.46 4.98
C THR A 57 -4.16 -13.28 4.33
N SER A 58 -3.45 -12.58 3.46
CA SER A 58 -4.01 -11.57 2.59
C SER A 58 -4.03 -12.08 1.15
N VAL A 59 -5.14 -11.83 0.47
CA VAL A 59 -5.29 -12.04 -0.96
C VAL A 59 -5.35 -10.66 -1.59
N HIS A 60 -4.57 -10.46 -2.64
CA HIS A 60 -4.53 -9.25 -3.43
C HIS A 60 -4.57 -9.63 -4.92
N GLY A 61 -4.68 -8.63 -5.77
CA GLY A 61 -4.81 -8.85 -7.19
C GLY A 61 -5.43 -7.65 -7.88
N TYR A 62 -5.35 -7.64 -9.19
CA TYR A 62 -5.96 -6.62 -10.04
C TYR A 62 -6.36 -7.26 -11.37
N GLY A 63 -7.17 -6.55 -12.15
CA GLY A 63 -7.58 -6.98 -13.47
C GLY A 63 -7.47 -5.85 -14.48
N GLU A 64 -7.14 -6.20 -15.70
CA GLU A 64 -6.96 -5.29 -16.82
C GLU A 64 -7.81 -5.74 -18.01
N ILE A 65 -8.50 -4.78 -18.63
CA ILE A 65 -9.30 -4.99 -19.83
C ILE A 65 -8.84 -3.96 -20.86
N HIS A 66 -8.50 -4.43 -22.06
CA HIS A 66 -8.13 -3.60 -23.18
C HIS A 66 -9.30 -3.49 -24.15
N TRP A 67 -9.56 -2.26 -24.57
CA TRP A 67 -10.36 -1.98 -25.76
C TRP A 67 -9.40 -1.56 -26.86
N ILE A 68 -9.38 -2.31 -27.95
CA ILE A 68 -8.53 -2.07 -29.10
C ILE A 68 -9.44 -1.67 -30.26
N ASP A 69 -9.29 -0.42 -30.70
CA ASP A 69 -10.00 0.12 -31.86
C ASP A 69 -9.04 0.12 -33.05
N ASP A 70 -9.35 -0.70 -34.06
CA ASP A 70 -8.59 -0.74 -35.31
C ASP A 70 -9.27 0.19 -36.34
N PRO A 71 -8.63 1.28 -36.78
CA PRO A 71 -9.23 2.25 -37.69
C PRO A 71 -9.73 1.67 -39.03
N ASP A 72 -9.15 0.54 -39.45
CA ASP A 72 -9.49 -0.14 -40.70
C ASP A 72 -10.11 -1.54 -40.46
N GLY A 73 -10.42 -1.90 -39.20
CA GLY A 73 -10.80 -3.25 -38.77
C GLY A 73 -11.97 -3.30 -37.78
N ASP A 74 -12.13 -4.46 -37.13
CA ASP A 74 -13.13 -4.68 -36.08
C ASP A 74 -12.57 -4.27 -34.70
N TYR A 75 -13.45 -3.82 -33.80
CA TYR A 75 -13.09 -3.55 -32.42
C TYR A 75 -12.88 -4.86 -31.65
N THR A 76 -11.82 -4.91 -30.85
CA THR A 76 -11.50 -6.06 -29.98
C THR A 76 -11.57 -5.65 -28.52
N VAL A 77 -12.29 -6.43 -27.72
CA VAL A 77 -12.27 -6.31 -26.26
C VAL A 77 -11.54 -7.52 -25.71
N ASP A 78 -10.43 -7.26 -25.04
CA ASP A 78 -9.57 -8.29 -24.47
C ASP A 78 -9.54 -8.17 -22.94
N GLN A 79 -9.84 -9.26 -22.23
CA GLN A 79 -9.55 -9.34 -20.80
C GLN A 79 -8.08 -9.71 -20.67
N HIS A 80 -7.25 -8.69 -20.78
CA HIS A 80 -5.82 -8.87 -21.01
C HIS A 80 -5.16 -9.64 -19.87
N ARG A 81 -5.44 -9.25 -18.61
CA ARG A 81 -4.83 -9.87 -17.44
C ARG A 81 -5.75 -9.86 -16.24
N PHE A 82 -5.68 -10.92 -15.44
CA PHE A 82 -6.29 -11.00 -14.13
C PHE A 82 -5.31 -11.69 -13.18
N VAL A 83 -4.74 -10.91 -12.27
CA VAL A 83 -3.68 -11.32 -11.34
C VAL A 83 -4.28 -11.61 -9.98
N ILE A 84 -3.85 -12.72 -9.37
CA ILE A 84 -4.16 -13.04 -7.98
C ILE A 84 -2.86 -13.37 -7.23
N GLY A 85 -2.57 -12.54 -6.24
CA GLY A 85 -1.50 -12.75 -5.27
C GLY A 85 -2.03 -13.22 -3.92
N VAL A 86 -1.31 -14.14 -3.29
CA VAL A 86 -1.56 -14.61 -1.93
C VAL A 86 -0.29 -14.42 -1.11
N HIS A 87 -0.44 -13.69 0.00
CA HIS A 87 0.57 -13.60 1.04
C HIS A 87 0.01 -14.22 2.33
N SER A 88 0.77 -15.10 2.97
CA SER A 88 0.35 -15.75 4.21
C SER A 88 1.50 -15.86 5.18
N GLU A 89 1.34 -15.30 6.38
CA GLU A 89 2.23 -15.60 7.49
C GLU A 89 1.78 -16.91 8.14
N ILE A 90 2.29 -18.03 7.61
CA ILE A 90 1.99 -19.37 8.11
C ILE A 90 2.36 -19.46 9.60
N THR A 91 3.51 -18.89 9.95
CA THR A 91 3.97 -18.68 11.33
C THR A 91 4.70 -17.34 11.44
N ASP A 92 5.12 -16.95 12.64
CA ASP A 92 5.92 -15.72 12.86
C ASP A 92 7.30 -15.72 12.18
N TRP A 93 7.72 -16.88 11.63
CA TRP A 93 9.02 -17.03 10.98
C TRP A 93 8.94 -17.70 9.61
N ILE A 94 7.75 -18.08 9.15
CA ILE A 94 7.52 -18.68 7.83
C ILE A 94 6.44 -17.89 7.10
N HIS A 95 6.83 -17.25 6.00
CA HIS A 95 5.92 -16.49 5.15
C HIS A 95 5.83 -17.15 3.78
N LEU A 96 4.63 -17.23 3.22
CA LEU A 96 4.36 -17.66 1.85
C LEU A 96 3.99 -16.43 1.02
N ASN A 97 4.62 -16.30 -0.14
CA ASN A 97 4.19 -15.36 -1.18
C ASN A 97 4.05 -16.14 -2.48
N ALA A 98 2.93 -15.99 -3.16
CA ALA A 98 2.69 -16.59 -4.47
C ALA A 98 1.77 -15.73 -5.31
N GLU A 99 1.96 -15.76 -6.61
CA GLU A 99 1.18 -15.01 -7.59
C GLU A 99 0.87 -15.90 -8.80
N ILE A 100 -0.35 -15.76 -9.30
CA ILE A 100 -0.84 -16.45 -10.48
C ILE A 100 -1.60 -15.48 -11.37
N ASP A 101 -1.32 -15.59 -12.66
CA ASP A 101 -1.82 -14.68 -13.67
C ASP A 101 -2.67 -15.45 -14.68
N PHE A 102 -3.81 -14.87 -14.99
CA PHE A 102 -4.69 -15.33 -16.06
C PHE A 102 -4.67 -14.29 -17.16
N GLU A 103 -4.16 -14.66 -18.33
CA GLU A 103 -4.11 -13.76 -19.48
C GLU A 103 -5.14 -14.12 -20.55
N HIS A 104 -5.52 -13.11 -21.33
CA HIS A 104 -6.43 -13.23 -22.47
C HIS A 104 -7.70 -14.03 -22.16
N ALA A 105 -8.47 -13.56 -21.16
CA ALA A 105 -9.66 -14.23 -20.64
C ALA A 105 -9.39 -15.65 -20.11
N ALA A 106 -8.27 -15.84 -19.39
CA ALA A 106 -7.83 -17.11 -18.81
C ALA A 106 -7.53 -18.21 -19.84
N GLN A 107 -7.18 -17.81 -21.07
CA GLN A 107 -6.67 -18.73 -22.09
C GLN A 107 -5.24 -19.16 -21.77
N GLU A 108 -4.48 -18.26 -21.13
CA GLU A 108 -3.13 -18.50 -20.67
C GLU A 108 -3.08 -18.36 -19.15
N LEU A 109 -2.37 -19.30 -18.51
CA LEU A 109 -2.20 -19.35 -17.06
C LEU A 109 -0.71 -19.36 -16.79
N GLU A 110 -0.25 -18.36 -16.05
CA GLU A 110 1.15 -18.20 -15.70
C GLU A 110 1.31 -18.23 -14.18
N PHE A 111 2.22 -19.08 -13.71
CA PHE A 111 2.63 -19.08 -12.31
C PHE A 111 3.87 -18.20 -12.17
N GLU A 112 3.66 -16.93 -11.88
CA GLU A 112 4.69 -15.91 -11.97
C GLU A 112 5.76 -16.11 -10.88
N PHE A 113 5.34 -16.17 -9.62
CA PHE A 113 6.22 -16.56 -8.52
C PHE A 113 5.51 -17.30 -7.39
N GLY A 114 6.33 -17.92 -6.53
CA GLY A 114 5.87 -18.75 -5.45
C GLY A 114 7.02 -19.20 -4.58
N HIS A 115 7.19 -18.57 -3.42
CA HIS A 115 8.28 -18.87 -2.52
C HIS A 115 7.89 -18.79 -1.04
N LEU A 116 8.68 -19.49 -0.23
CA LEU A 116 8.65 -19.44 1.22
C LEU A 116 9.85 -18.65 1.73
N ASP A 117 9.60 -17.78 2.69
CA ASP A 117 10.59 -17.04 3.45
C ASP A 117 10.69 -17.58 4.87
N PHE A 118 11.90 -17.95 5.26
CA PHE A 118 12.26 -18.40 6.60
C PHE A 118 13.04 -17.30 7.30
N LEU A 119 12.38 -16.62 8.23
CA LEU A 119 12.92 -15.49 8.98
C LEU A 119 13.70 -16.00 10.20
N VAL A 120 14.98 -16.33 10.01
CA VAL A 120 15.82 -16.94 11.06
C VAL A 120 16.38 -15.87 12.00
N SER A 121 16.76 -14.70 11.48
CA SER A 121 17.24 -13.57 12.27
C SER A 121 17.19 -12.28 11.45
N ASN A 122 17.36 -11.13 12.12
CA ASN A 122 17.45 -9.83 11.43
C ASN A 122 18.58 -9.76 10.38
N ALA A 123 19.62 -10.60 10.49
CA ALA A 123 20.79 -10.56 9.61
C ALA A 123 20.84 -11.72 8.60
N LEU A 124 20.07 -12.79 8.82
CA LEU A 124 20.13 -14.01 8.01
C LEU A 124 18.75 -14.63 7.88
N ASN A 125 18.27 -14.74 6.64
CA ASN A 125 17.01 -15.35 6.26
C ASN A 125 17.22 -16.24 5.04
N PHE A 126 16.32 -17.20 4.84
CA PHE A 126 16.38 -18.10 3.69
C PHE A 126 15.10 -17.98 2.89
N ARG A 127 15.21 -17.88 1.57
CA ARG A 127 14.10 -17.92 0.64
C ARG A 127 14.22 -19.16 -0.23
N ALA A 128 13.11 -19.88 -0.41
CA ALA A 128 13.08 -21.08 -1.24
C ALA A 128 11.79 -21.13 -2.07
N GLY A 129 11.93 -21.36 -3.37
CA GLY A 129 10.81 -21.46 -4.30
C GLY A 129 11.17 -20.89 -5.67
N THR A 130 10.13 -20.63 -6.47
CA THR A 130 10.30 -19.87 -7.70
C THR A 130 10.22 -18.38 -7.35
N MET A 131 11.22 -17.65 -7.83
CA MET A 131 11.37 -16.24 -7.60
C MET A 131 11.60 -15.58 -8.94
N LEU A 132 11.14 -14.36 -9.03
CA LEU A 132 11.44 -13.56 -10.19
C LEU A 132 12.89 -13.07 -10.12
N MET A 133 13.48 -12.89 -11.30
CA MET A 133 14.88 -12.54 -11.42
C MET A 133 15.10 -11.14 -10.83
N PRO A 134 15.93 -10.99 -9.78
CA PRO A 134 16.04 -9.73 -9.05
C PRO A 134 16.99 -8.75 -9.76
N MET A 135 16.71 -8.43 -11.02
CA MET A 135 17.60 -7.70 -11.90
C MET A 135 16.85 -6.66 -12.75
N GLY A 136 17.21 -5.38 -12.59
CA GLY A 136 16.72 -4.26 -13.43
C GLY A 136 15.35 -3.70 -13.03
N ASN A 137 14.80 -2.80 -13.87
CA ASN A 137 13.51 -2.12 -13.63
C ASN A 137 12.32 -3.08 -13.52
N LEU A 138 12.41 -4.27 -14.13
CA LEU A 138 11.40 -5.32 -14.00
C LEU A 138 11.29 -5.86 -12.57
N ASN A 139 12.29 -5.68 -11.72
CA ASN A 139 12.25 -6.16 -10.33
C ASN A 139 11.60 -5.16 -9.34
N GLU A 140 11.49 -3.88 -9.68
CA GLU A 140 10.86 -2.90 -8.79
C GLU A 140 9.33 -2.85 -8.97
N PHE A 141 8.87 -3.08 -10.19
CA PHE A 141 7.45 -2.96 -10.52
C PHE A 141 6.82 -4.26 -10.99
N HIS A 142 7.62 -5.31 -11.21
CA HIS A 142 7.20 -6.59 -11.79
C HIS A 142 6.68 -6.48 -13.24
N GLU A 143 6.13 -5.33 -13.59
CA GLU A 143 5.51 -4.98 -14.85
C GLU A 143 5.89 -3.54 -15.25
N PRO A 144 5.82 -3.18 -16.53
CA PRO A 144 6.00 -1.80 -16.97
C PRO A 144 4.93 -0.90 -16.36
N ASN A 145 5.34 0.16 -15.65
CA ASN A 145 4.45 1.18 -15.11
C ASN A 145 3.91 2.10 -16.22
N ASN A 146 2.99 1.60 -17.04
CA ASN A 146 2.35 2.38 -18.11
C ASN A 146 1.12 3.19 -17.61
N PHE A 147 1.17 3.71 -16.38
CA PHE A 147 0.15 4.62 -15.85
C PHE A 147 0.43 6.08 -16.25
#